data_AF-A0A6J4KJQ6-F1
#
_entry.id   AF-A0A6J4KJQ6-F1
#
_cell.length_a   1.000
_cell.length_b   1.000
_cell.length_c   1.000
_cell.angle_alpha   90.00
_cell.angle_beta   90.00
_cell.angle_gamma   90.00
#
_symmetry.space_group_name_H-M   'P 1'
#
loop_
_entity.id
_entity.type
_entity.pdbx_description
1 polymer ?
#
loop_
_entity_poly.entity_id
_entity_poly.type
_entity_poly.pdbx_seq_one_letter_code
_entity_poly.pdbx_strand_id
1 'polypeptide(L)'
;MATAEKQKASGEEQLRRNGMMAHLMEALEKGTDIGHYGRLVFAMVAHHFMDEDALVGWLQKDKDFDEQDARALVLQVKGRDYNPPKRNKILDWQRQQDFPIIPNADDPDEGNVYKDLDFPDGVYDSISEYYEEKAEAQDDGTDRKAA
;
A
#
# COMPACT_ATOMS: atom_id res chain seq x y z
N MET A 1 -0.13 -29.20 0.54
CA MET A 1 -0.59 -28.44 -0.64
C MET A 1 -1.92 -27.71 -0.37
N ALA A 2 -2.91 -28.30 0.31
CA ALA A 2 -4.20 -27.64 0.62
C ALA A 2 -4.13 -26.39 1.54
N THR A 3 -3.05 -26.20 2.30
CA THR A 3 -2.88 -25.04 3.19
C THR A 3 -2.48 -23.77 2.45
N ALA A 4 -1.62 -23.88 1.43
CA ALA A 4 -1.13 -22.73 0.66
C ALA A 4 -2.21 -22.13 -0.25
N GLU A 5 -3.03 -22.97 -0.91
CA GLU A 5 -4.14 -22.48 -1.76
C GLU A 5 -5.25 -21.82 -0.95
N LYS A 6 -5.57 -22.36 0.24
CA LYS A 6 -6.52 -21.71 1.17
C LYS A 6 -6.00 -20.37 1.69
N GLN A 7 -4.70 -20.28 2.00
CA GLN A 7 -4.09 -19.02 2.43
C GLN A 7 -4.08 -17.98 1.30
N LYS A 8 -3.75 -18.37 0.07
CA LYS A 8 -3.81 -17.49 -1.12
C LYS A 8 -5.20 -16.93 -1.37
N ALA A 9 -6.23 -17.78 -1.40
CA ALA A 9 -7.62 -17.34 -1.55
C ALA A 9 -8.02 -16.37 -0.43
N SER A 10 -7.65 -16.66 0.81
CA SER A 10 -7.95 -15.76 1.94
C SER A 10 -7.20 -14.42 1.88
N GLY A 11 -6.00 -14.38 1.30
CA GLY A 11 -5.20 -13.16 1.17
C GLY A 11 -5.80 -12.19 0.16
N GLU A 12 -6.15 -12.70 -1.02
CA GLU A 12 -6.82 -11.89 -2.04
C GLU A 12 -8.22 -11.43 -1.61
N GLU A 13 -8.98 -12.31 -0.95
CA GLU A 13 -10.29 -11.97 -0.38
C GLU A 13 -10.19 -10.86 0.66
N GLN A 14 -9.13 -10.86 1.49
CA GLN A 14 -8.87 -9.78 2.44
C GLN A 14 -8.57 -8.47 1.73
N LEU A 15 -7.65 -8.48 0.76
CA LEU A 15 -7.30 -7.28 -0.02
C LEU A 15 -8.52 -6.68 -0.71
N ARG A 16 -9.40 -7.50 -1.29
CA ARG A 16 -10.62 -7.04 -1.96
C ARG A 16 -11.64 -6.37 -1.03
N ARG A 17 -11.50 -6.46 0.29
CA ARG A 17 -12.35 -5.71 1.25
C ARG A 17 -12.09 -4.21 1.20
N ASN A 18 -10.87 -3.81 0.84
CA ASN A 18 -10.53 -2.41 0.66
C ASN A 18 -10.82 -1.98 -0.78
N GLY A 19 -11.63 -0.93 -0.97
CA GLY A 19 -12.06 -0.48 -2.30
C GLY A 19 -10.91 -0.12 -3.25
N MET A 20 -9.87 0.53 -2.73
CA MET A 20 -8.68 0.89 -3.51
C MET A 20 -7.90 -0.37 -3.94
N MET A 21 -7.70 -1.33 -3.04
CA MET A 21 -7.03 -2.59 -3.39
C MET A 21 -7.86 -3.44 -4.36
N ALA A 22 -9.18 -3.49 -4.19
CA ALA A 22 -10.09 -4.14 -5.14
C ALA A 22 -9.97 -3.52 -6.54
N HIS A 23 -9.95 -2.19 -6.61
CA HIS A 23 -9.76 -1.45 -7.86
C HIS A 23 -8.44 -1.80 -8.56
N LEU A 24 -7.32 -1.83 -7.82
CA LEU A 24 -6.01 -2.21 -8.35
C LEU A 24 -6.00 -3.67 -8.86
N MET A 25 -6.58 -4.60 -8.09
CA MET A 25 -6.66 -6.00 -8.49
C MET A 25 -7.51 -6.19 -9.75
N GLU A 26 -8.65 -5.50 -9.86
CA GLU A 26 -9.47 -5.53 -11.08
C GLU A 26 -8.73 -4.96 -12.30
N ALA A 27 -7.97 -3.88 -12.11
CA ALA A 27 -7.17 -3.28 -13.18
C ALA A 27 -6.09 -4.26 -13.67
N LEU A 28 -5.38 -4.91 -12.74
CA LEU A 28 -4.40 -5.95 -13.03
C LEU A 28 -5.05 -7.17 -13.72
N GLU A 29 -6.20 -7.65 -13.26
CA GLU A 29 -6.93 -8.75 -13.94
C GLU A 29 -7.28 -8.43 -15.40
N LYS A 30 -7.56 -7.15 -15.70
CA LYS A 30 -7.86 -6.67 -17.05
C LYS A 30 -6.59 -6.42 -17.90
N GLY A 31 -5.39 -6.60 -17.34
CA GLY A 31 -4.14 -6.30 -18.02
C GLY A 31 -3.87 -4.79 -18.16
N THR A 32 -4.39 -3.97 -17.23
CA THR A 32 -4.21 -2.52 -17.24
C THR A 32 -2.88 -2.16 -16.61
N ASP A 33 -2.15 -1.21 -17.21
CA ASP A 33 -0.98 -0.59 -16.56
C ASP A 33 -1.47 0.32 -15.44
N ILE A 34 -1.16 -0.04 -14.20
CA ILE A 34 -1.53 0.72 -13.00
C ILE A 34 -0.48 1.78 -12.64
N GLY A 35 0.56 1.91 -13.46
CA GLY A 35 1.67 2.82 -13.29
C GLY A 35 2.66 2.38 -12.21
N HIS A 36 3.80 3.08 -12.17
CA HIS A 36 4.85 2.79 -11.21
C HIS A 36 4.39 2.88 -9.76
N TYR A 37 3.64 3.93 -9.41
CA TYR A 37 3.16 4.11 -8.04
C TYR A 37 2.00 3.17 -7.70
N GLY A 38 1.18 2.78 -8.68
CA GLY A 38 0.18 1.74 -8.47
C GLY A 38 0.84 0.41 -8.10
N ARG A 39 1.87 -0.02 -8.85
CA ARG A 39 2.66 -1.23 -8.55
C ARG A 39 3.32 -1.16 -7.18
N LEU A 40 3.90 -0.01 -6.83
CA LEU A 40 4.54 0.19 -5.53
C LEU A 40 3.54 0.10 -4.37
N VAL A 41 2.41 0.81 -4.44
CA VAL A 41 1.36 0.77 -3.42
C VAL A 41 0.79 -0.64 -3.29
N PHE A 42 0.51 -1.29 -4.41
CA PHE A 42 0.02 -2.67 -4.41
C PHE A 42 1.01 -3.60 -3.71
N ALA A 43 2.30 -3.53 -4.06
CA ALA A 43 3.34 -4.35 -3.44
C ALA A 43 3.48 -4.10 -1.93
N MET A 44 3.49 -2.82 -1.49
CA MET A 44 3.57 -2.43 -0.07
C MET A 44 2.40 -2.96 0.77
N VAL A 45 1.21 -3.07 0.20
CA VAL A 45 0.04 -3.57 0.94
C VAL A 45 -0.04 -5.10 0.84
N ALA A 46 0.04 -5.63 -0.37
CA ALA A 46 -0.24 -7.04 -0.65
C ALA A 46 0.79 -8.00 -0.06
N HIS A 47 2.04 -7.60 0.15
CA HIS A 47 3.07 -8.49 0.72
C HIS A 47 2.76 -8.96 2.15
N HIS A 48 1.85 -8.29 2.85
CA HIS A 48 1.37 -8.71 4.17
C HIS A 48 0.30 -9.80 4.12
N PHE A 49 -0.37 -9.99 2.96
CA PHE A 49 -1.54 -10.87 2.82
C PHE A 49 -1.29 -12.08 1.92
N MET A 50 -0.23 -12.07 1.11
CA MET A 50 0.12 -13.18 0.22
C MET A 50 1.62 -13.42 0.14
N ASP A 51 2.00 -14.63 -0.29
CA ASP A 51 3.41 -14.98 -0.52
C ASP A 51 4.01 -14.27 -1.74
N GLU A 52 5.34 -14.36 -1.83
CA GLU A 52 6.11 -13.69 -2.88
C GLU A 52 5.70 -14.10 -4.28
N ASP A 53 5.53 -15.40 -4.53
CA ASP A 53 5.23 -15.89 -5.87
C ASP A 53 3.81 -15.50 -6.28
N ALA A 54 2.86 -15.48 -5.34
CA ALA A 54 1.53 -14.94 -5.59
C ALA A 54 1.58 -13.44 -5.94
N LEU A 55 2.34 -12.65 -5.18
CA LEU A 55 2.46 -11.21 -5.41
C LEU A 55 3.14 -10.89 -6.75
N VAL A 56 4.22 -11.61 -7.08
CA VAL A 56 4.89 -11.51 -8.39
C VAL A 56 3.92 -11.84 -9.52
N GLY A 57 3.17 -12.94 -9.40
CA GLY A 57 2.16 -13.32 -10.39
C GLY A 57 1.05 -12.28 -10.57
N TRP A 58 0.71 -11.53 -9.51
CA TRP A 58 -0.21 -10.40 -9.61
C TRP A 58 0.39 -9.18 -10.32
N LEU A 59 1.63 -8.83 -9.97
CA LEU A 59 2.34 -7.70 -10.56
C LEU A 59 2.62 -7.91 -12.07
N GLN A 60 2.88 -9.15 -12.49
CA GLN A 60 3.07 -9.51 -13.91
C GLN A 60 1.82 -9.35 -14.77
N LYS A 61 0.64 -9.16 -14.17
CA LYS A 61 -0.56 -8.85 -14.95
C LYS A 61 -0.57 -7.41 -15.44
N ASP A 62 0.25 -6.52 -14.86
CA ASP A 62 0.49 -5.20 -15.42
C ASP A 62 1.15 -5.34 -16.80
N LYS A 63 0.63 -4.60 -17.78
CA LYS A 63 0.90 -4.79 -19.21
C LYS A 63 2.39 -4.78 -19.56
N ASP A 64 3.18 -3.95 -18.88
CA ASP A 64 4.59 -3.70 -19.21
C ASP A 64 5.49 -3.95 -17.98
N PHE A 65 5.22 -5.02 -17.23
CA PHE A 65 5.98 -5.36 -16.04
C PHE A 65 6.38 -6.84 -16.00
N ASP A 66 7.67 -7.11 -16.14
CA ASP A 66 8.18 -8.49 -16.26
C ASP A 66 8.41 -9.16 -14.88
N GLU A 67 8.74 -10.46 -14.91
CA GLU A 67 9.02 -11.22 -13.68
C GLU A 67 10.19 -10.68 -12.87
N GLN A 68 11.24 -10.24 -13.55
CA GLN A 68 12.49 -9.85 -12.90
C GLN A 68 12.28 -8.54 -12.14
N ASP A 69 11.61 -7.59 -12.78
CA ASP A 69 11.22 -6.31 -12.19
C ASP A 69 10.22 -6.52 -11.04
N ALA A 70 9.25 -7.43 -11.20
CA ALA A 70 8.30 -7.77 -10.15
C ALA A 70 8.98 -8.37 -8.92
N ARG A 71 9.87 -9.36 -9.10
CA ARG A 71 10.65 -9.95 -8.00
C ARG A 71 11.54 -8.91 -7.32
N ALA A 72 12.20 -8.06 -8.11
CA ALA A 72 13.04 -6.99 -7.57
C ALA A 72 12.24 -6.01 -6.71
N LEU A 73 11.04 -5.61 -7.16
CA LEU A 73 10.14 -4.74 -6.39
C LEU A 73 9.70 -5.39 -5.07
N VAL A 74 9.28 -6.66 -5.11
CA VAL A 74 8.84 -7.36 -3.89
C VAL A 74 10.00 -7.50 -2.89
N LEU A 75 11.20 -7.85 -3.35
CA LEU A 75 12.39 -7.92 -2.51
C LEU A 75 12.75 -6.55 -1.92
N GLN A 76 12.66 -5.48 -2.73
CA GLN A 76 12.89 -4.12 -2.24
C GLN A 76 11.90 -3.74 -1.14
N VAL A 77 10.62 -4.07 -1.32
CA VAL A 77 9.58 -3.75 -0.34
C VAL A 77 9.80 -4.50 0.97
N LYS A 78 10.04 -5.81 0.90
CA LYS A 78 10.35 -6.63 2.08
C LYS A 78 11.63 -6.19 2.78
N GLY A 79 12.69 -5.93 2.02
CA GLY A 79 14.00 -5.59 2.59
C GLY A 79 14.05 -4.21 3.25
N ARG A 80 13.18 -3.29 2.83
CA ARG A 80 13.04 -1.95 3.45
C ARG A 80 12.00 -1.90 4.56
N ASP A 81 11.28 -2.99 4.77
CA ASP A 81 10.20 -3.11 5.77
C ASP A 81 9.25 -1.91 5.71
N TYR A 82 8.77 -1.60 4.51
CA TYR A 82 7.91 -0.45 4.31
C TYR A 82 6.58 -0.63 5.03
N ASN A 83 6.19 0.37 5.83
CA ASN A 83 4.81 0.46 6.29
C ASN A 83 3.87 0.75 5.12
N PRO A 84 2.65 0.17 5.13
CA PRO A 84 1.61 0.50 4.17
C PRO A 84 1.39 2.03 4.08
N PRO A 85 1.32 2.61 2.88
CA PRO A 85 1.26 4.05 2.73
C PRO A 85 -0.07 4.60 3.24
N LYS A 86 -0.03 5.77 3.88
CA LYS A 86 -1.24 6.53 4.25
C LYS A 86 -1.88 7.16 3.02
N ARG A 87 -3.21 7.35 3.06
CA ARG A 87 -4.02 7.98 2.00
C ARG A 87 -3.38 9.21 1.37
N ASN A 88 -2.95 10.18 2.17
CA ASN A 88 -2.36 11.43 1.66
C ASN A 88 -1.10 11.19 0.81
N LYS A 89 -0.28 10.20 1.20
CA LYS A 89 0.91 9.83 0.44
C LYS A 89 0.55 9.17 -0.90
N ILE A 90 -0.48 8.33 -0.89
CA ILE A 90 -1.03 7.70 -2.11
C ILE A 90 -1.54 8.78 -3.07
N LEU A 91 -2.28 9.78 -2.57
CA LEU A 91 -2.75 10.90 -3.38
C LEU A 91 -1.60 11.72 -3.98
N ASP A 92 -0.53 11.97 -3.22
CA ASP A 92 0.66 12.67 -3.73
C ASP A 92 1.37 11.90 -4.85
N TRP A 93 1.42 10.57 -4.74
CA TRP A 93 1.98 9.70 -5.77
C TRP A 93 1.06 9.59 -6.99
N GLN A 94 -0.25 9.45 -6.78
CA GLN A 94 -1.24 9.41 -7.85
C GLN A 94 -1.18 10.65 -8.74
N ARG A 95 -0.95 11.84 -8.18
CA ARG A 95 -0.79 13.09 -8.96
C ARG A 95 0.38 13.08 -9.95
N GLN A 96 1.29 12.12 -9.84
CA GLN A 96 2.49 11.99 -10.67
C GLN A 96 2.34 10.93 -11.77
N GLN A 97 1.18 10.29 -11.89
CA GLN A 97 0.90 9.28 -12.91
C GLN A 97 -0.54 9.42 -13.43
N ASP A 98 -0.83 8.79 -14.57
CA ASP A 98 -2.15 8.88 -15.20
C ASP A 98 -3.18 7.96 -14.55
N PHE A 99 -2.76 6.78 -14.08
CA PHE A 99 -3.67 5.81 -13.46
C PHE A 99 -4.11 6.26 -12.06
N PRO A 100 -5.43 6.36 -11.78
CA PRO A 100 -5.93 6.76 -10.48
C PRO A 100 -5.84 5.60 -9.48
N ILE A 101 -4.87 5.64 -8.56
CA ILE A 101 -4.71 4.61 -7.52
C ILE A 101 -5.95 4.57 -6.61
N ILE A 102 -6.38 5.74 -6.14
CA ILE A 102 -7.64 5.98 -5.44
C ILE A 102 -8.64 6.50 -6.49
N PRO A 103 -9.68 5.70 -6.84
CA PRO A 103 -10.57 6.04 -7.94
C PRO A 103 -11.51 7.22 -7.63
N ASN A 104 -11.93 7.41 -6.38
CA ASN A 104 -12.66 8.58 -5.90
C ASN A 104 -11.85 9.37 -4.86
N ALA A 105 -11.04 10.32 -5.34
CA ALA A 105 -10.19 11.16 -4.48
C ALA A 105 -10.98 12.12 -3.57
N ASP A 106 -12.26 12.37 -3.83
CA ASP A 106 -13.14 13.21 -3.01
C ASP A 106 -13.73 12.46 -1.81
N ASP A 107 -13.72 11.13 -1.83
CA ASP A 107 -14.10 10.31 -0.68
C ASP A 107 -12.97 10.30 0.35
N PRO A 108 -13.18 10.86 1.57
CA PRO A 108 -12.16 10.90 2.61
C PRO A 108 -11.78 9.51 3.14
N ASP A 109 -12.66 8.52 2.99
CA ASP A 109 -12.44 7.16 3.45
C ASP A 109 -11.72 6.28 2.43
N GLU A 110 -11.80 6.61 1.14
CA GLU A 110 -11.17 5.80 0.10
C GLU A 110 -9.64 5.96 0.10
N GLY A 111 -8.94 4.83 -0.06
CA GLY A 111 -7.48 4.77 0.02
C GLY A 111 -6.92 4.69 1.43
N ASN A 112 -7.77 4.58 2.46
CA ASN A 112 -7.32 4.23 3.81
C ASN A 112 -7.20 2.71 3.99
N VAL A 113 -6.02 2.16 3.71
CA VAL A 113 -5.76 0.72 3.82
C VAL A 113 -5.93 0.17 5.23
N TYR A 114 -5.73 0.99 6.28
CA TYR A 114 -5.82 0.57 7.67
C TYR A 114 -7.26 0.46 8.20
N LYS A 115 -8.24 0.96 7.44
CA LYS A 115 -9.66 0.93 7.82
C LYS A 115 -10.28 -0.43 7.58
N ASP A 116 -9.96 -1.04 6.44
CA ASP A 116 -10.64 -2.26 5.96
C ASP A 116 -9.75 -3.50 5.99
N LEU A 117 -8.45 -3.33 6.25
CA LEU A 117 -7.47 -4.40 6.28
C LEU A 117 -6.87 -4.56 7.69
N ASP A 118 -6.79 -5.81 8.14
CA ASP A 118 -6.17 -6.19 9.40
C ASP A 118 -4.69 -6.52 9.15
N PHE A 119 -3.79 -5.57 9.41
CA PHE A 119 -2.35 -5.79 9.27
C PHE A 119 -1.78 -6.53 10.50
N PRO A 120 -0.65 -7.25 10.36
CA PRO A 120 0.07 -7.82 11.49
C PRO A 120 0.48 -6.74 12.51
N ASP A 121 0.48 -7.09 13.81
CA ASP A 121 0.70 -6.15 14.93
C ASP A 121 1.93 -5.24 14.75
N GLY A 122 3.05 -5.77 14.23
CA GLY A 122 4.29 -5.00 14.04
C GLY A 122 4.22 -3.87 13.00
N VAL A 123 3.16 -3.79 12.18
CA VAL A 123 2.97 -2.71 11.20
C VAL A 123 2.55 -1.41 11.88
N TYR A 124 1.83 -1.50 13.00
CA TYR A 124 1.30 -0.33 13.72
C TYR A 124 2.34 0.32 14.63
N ASP A 125 3.36 -0.43 15.06
CA ASP A 125 4.38 0.03 15.99
C ASP A 125 5.20 1.21 15.43
N SER A 126 5.45 1.23 14.11
CA SER A 126 6.19 2.31 13.45
C SER A 126 5.36 3.56 13.09
N ILE A 127 4.05 3.59 13.37
CA ILE A 127 3.19 4.73 13.08
C ILE A 127 3.24 5.79 14.20
N SER A 128 3.48 5.37 15.45
CA SER A 128 3.47 6.25 16.64
C SER A 128 4.71 7.14 16.74
N GLU A 129 5.90 6.62 16.46
CA GLU A 129 7.17 7.37 16.65
C GLU A 129 7.26 8.64 15.77
N TYR A 130 6.71 8.61 14.55
CA TYR A 130 6.74 9.78 13.65
C TYR A 130 5.76 10.90 14.07
N TYR A 131 4.73 10.59 14.88
CA TYR A 131 3.81 11.59 15.41
C TYR A 131 4.28 12.19 16.72
N GLU A 132 5.00 11.44 17.56
CA GLU A 132 5.67 11.99 18.74
C GLU A 132 6.75 13.02 18.33
N GLU A 133 7.61 12.67 17.37
CA GLU A 133 8.69 13.58 16.91
C GLU A 133 8.16 14.87 16.26
N LYS A 134 6.99 14.82 15.61
CA LYS A 134 6.34 16.01 15.01
C LYS A 134 5.48 16.82 15.98
N ALA A 135 4.92 16.19 17.00
CA ALA A 135 4.18 16.89 18.05
C ALA A 135 5.14 17.65 18.98
N GLU A 136 6.28 17.04 19.35
CA GLU A 136 7.31 17.70 20.15
C GLU A 136 7.97 18.88 19.41
N ALA A 137 8.16 18.78 18.09
CA ALA A 137 8.70 19.88 17.28
C ALA A 137 7.74 21.07 17.10
N GLN A 138 6.46 20.93 17.41
CA GLN A 138 5.46 22.02 17.33
C GLN A 138 5.21 22.71 18.68
N ASP A 139 5.63 22.12 19.81
CA ASP A 139 5.37 22.68 21.15
C ASP A 139 6.53 23.57 21.67
N ASP A 140 7.74 23.46 21.12
CA ASP A 140 8.92 24.26 21.55
C ASP A 140 8.98 25.68 20.94
N GLY A 141 7.91 26.13 20.28
CA GLY A 141 7.86 27.40 19.54
C GLY A 141 7.06 28.54 20.18
N THR A 142 6.26 28.28 21.22
CA THR A 142 5.30 29.28 21.75
C THR A 142 5.50 29.59 23.22
N ASP A 143 6.70 30.02 23.59
CA ASP A 143 6.83 30.83 24.82
C ASP A 143 8.01 31.79 24.71
N ARG A 144 7.77 32.97 24.10
CA ARG A 144 8.56 34.17 24.40
C ARG A 144 7.82 35.45 23.99
N LYS A 145 7.49 36.21 25.05
CA LYS A 145 7.04 37.62 25.11
C LYS A 145 5.54 37.85 24.84
N ALA A 146 4.82 38.59 25.69
CA ALA A 146 5.25 39.86 26.27
C ALA A 146 4.71 40.12 27.68
N ALA A 147 5.61 40.59 28.54
CA ALA A 147 5.32 41.54 29.61
C ALA A 147 5.58 42.95 29.08
#